data_AF-A0AAV1K9N7-F1
#
_entry.id   AF-A0AAV1K9N7-F1
#
_cell.length_a   1.000
_cell.length_b   1.000
_cell.length_c   1.000
_cell.angle_alpha   90.00
_cell.angle_beta   90.00
_cell.angle_gamma   90.00
#
_symmetry.space_group_name_H-M   'P 1'
#
loop_
_entity.id
_entity.type
_entity.pdbx_description
1 polymer ?
#
loop_
_entity_poly.entity_id
_entity_poly.type
_entity_poly.pdbx_seq_one_letter_code
_entity_poly.pdbx_strand_id
1 'polypeptide(L)'
;MSLTLLNSNQDVRQWIAPLKLSYSEVCEKFGIDIKNDRRNAFFWNMMLGKNIIINDDLLSWCGYTGDYRNMKTNFMSLLKKNPHFKYEEIDDASFRKKRYIVLDTLHFESLLMQMRSRKAQEIRELYSFLKYISMQYMKYEKYFEEYRNELISAQNNQLTQSVHELKDLVLLVKSNADREIERAEQERLKAEEERRQAEKRHLTVSTKLDIIRKRIRTEVVDQLRTEIAPLVAPLPINRKKDRCLALIGVIPNREWYIVRRQRESFEKAICVFMKRNPNANLVKRWRGLAHSIDIGNCIKLRMRNLKWFARGNILRIVDDASDATAIVVYSDQDIVDAINAILEENCAIQLSEKTERLLNTSSESSQSDIFEL
;
A
#
# COMPACT_ATOMS: atom_id res chain seq x y z
N MET A 1 -52.95 12.33 49.75
CA MET A 1 -53.00 12.57 48.29
C MET A 1 -53.10 11.21 47.63
N SER A 2 -54.19 10.94 46.92
CA SER A 2 -54.36 9.68 46.19
C SER A 2 -53.35 9.60 45.04
N LEU A 3 -52.44 8.63 45.10
CA LEU A 3 -51.44 8.32 44.06
C LEU A 3 -52.09 8.05 42.68
N THR A 4 -53.39 7.78 42.64
CA THR A 4 -54.16 7.41 41.45
C THR A 4 -54.42 8.52 40.44
N LEU A 5 -54.26 9.80 40.79
CA LEU A 5 -54.74 10.91 39.94
C LEU A 5 -53.65 11.68 39.18
N LEU A 6 -52.35 11.49 39.46
CA LEU A 6 -51.33 12.38 38.91
C LEU A 6 -50.63 11.91 37.63
N ASN A 7 -50.77 10.65 37.17
CA ASN A 7 -50.01 10.19 35.98
C ASN A 7 -50.61 9.00 35.21
N SER A 8 -51.90 8.69 35.36
CA SER A 8 -52.52 7.49 34.75
C SER A 8 -52.68 7.51 33.22
N ASN A 9 -52.31 8.61 32.55
CA ASN A 9 -52.43 8.82 31.10
C ASN A 9 -51.08 9.06 30.40
N GLN A 10 -49.95 8.61 30.97
CA GLN A 10 -48.68 8.69 30.24
C GLN A 10 -48.68 7.66 29.10
N ASP A 11 -48.56 8.14 27.85
CA ASP A 11 -48.39 7.29 26.68
C ASP A 11 -46.95 6.77 26.65
N VAL A 12 -46.79 5.46 26.87
CA VAL A 12 -45.49 4.77 26.91
C VAL A 12 -44.70 4.91 25.60
N ARG A 13 -45.36 5.23 24.48
CA ARG A 13 -44.72 5.49 23.19
C ARG A 13 -43.84 6.72 23.21
N GLN A 14 -44.13 7.68 24.08
CA GLN A 14 -43.34 8.90 24.22
C GLN A 14 -42.00 8.66 24.92
N TRP A 15 -41.78 7.45 25.46
CA TRP A 15 -40.53 7.08 26.13
C TRP A 15 -39.55 6.36 25.22
N ILE A 16 -39.81 6.32 23.91
CA ILE A 16 -38.87 5.77 22.94
C ILE A 16 -37.59 6.61 22.99
N ALA A 17 -36.49 5.94 23.33
CA ALA A 17 -35.17 6.51 23.44
C ALA A 17 -34.16 5.57 22.76
N PRO A 18 -32.95 6.04 22.44
CA PRO A 18 -31.91 5.19 21.84
C PRO A 18 -31.54 3.98 22.71
N LEU A 19 -31.69 4.13 24.04
CA LEU A 19 -31.46 3.09 25.02
C LEU A 19 -32.77 2.70 25.68
N LYS A 20 -32.92 1.40 25.93
CA LYS A 20 -34.06 0.85 26.66
C LYS A 20 -34.04 1.35 28.10
N LEU A 21 -35.15 1.93 28.54
CA LEU A 21 -35.34 2.28 29.95
C LEU A 21 -35.47 1.01 30.79
N SER A 22 -34.81 1.01 31.94
CA SER A 22 -35.01 0.03 33.00
C SER A 22 -36.35 0.23 33.69
N TYR A 23 -36.83 -0.83 34.37
CA TYR A 23 -38.05 -0.74 35.18
C TYR A 23 -37.97 0.37 36.25
N SER A 24 -36.80 0.56 36.87
CA SER A 24 -36.61 1.62 37.86
C SER A 24 -36.77 3.02 37.26
N GLU A 25 -36.27 3.25 36.06
CA GLU A 25 -36.41 4.55 35.37
C GLU A 25 -37.87 4.80 34.98
N VAL A 26 -38.61 3.76 34.59
CA VAL A 26 -40.05 3.87 34.35
C VAL A 26 -40.80 4.18 35.64
N CYS A 27 -40.45 3.57 36.77
CA CYS A 27 -41.05 3.90 38.07
C CYS A 27 -40.79 5.36 38.47
N GLU A 28 -39.59 5.88 38.21
CA GLU A 28 -39.25 7.29 38.42
C GLU A 28 -40.15 8.23 37.57
N LYS A 29 -40.55 7.84 36.35
CA LYS A 29 -41.53 8.60 35.52
C LYS A 29 -42.92 8.69 36.17
N PHE A 30 -43.28 7.70 36.98
CA PHE A 30 -44.50 7.68 37.79
C PHE A 30 -44.31 8.29 39.19
N GLY A 31 -43.13 8.81 39.51
CA GLY A 31 -42.80 9.40 40.81
C GLY A 31 -42.56 8.36 41.92
N ILE A 32 -42.25 7.11 41.56
CA ILE A 32 -41.94 6.03 42.49
C ILE A 32 -40.45 5.75 42.49
N ASP A 33 -39.80 6.05 43.60
CA ASP A 33 -38.40 5.66 43.83
C ASP A 33 -38.35 4.24 44.39
N ILE A 34 -37.87 3.28 43.60
CA ILE A 34 -37.66 1.89 44.04
C ILE A 34 -36.24 1.68 44.59
N LYS A 35 -35.28 2.54 44.23
CA LYS A 35 -33.87 2.38 44.61
C LYS A 35 -33.64 2.77 46.06
N ASN A 36 -34.25 3.87 46.50
CA ASN A 36 -33.99 4.44 47.83
C ASN A 36 -35.14 4.18 48.84
N ASP A 37 -36.38 3.98 48.38
CA ASP A 37 -37.51 3.66 49.27
C ASP A 37 -37.61 2.16 49.51
N ARG A 38 -37.25 1.72 50.73
CA ARG A 38 -37.31 0.32 51.17
C ARG A 38 -38.70 -0.29 51.04
N ARG A 39 -39.76 0.50 51.23
CA ARG A 39 -41.14 0.03 51.12
C ARG A 39 -41.50 -0.24 49.66
N ASN A 40 -41.16 0.68 48.76
CA ASN A 40 -41.40 0.49 47.32
C ASN A 40 -40.56 -0.68 46.77
N ALA A 41 -39.29 -0.78 47.20
CA ALA A 41 -38.41 -1.90 46.87
C ALA A 41 -38.98 -3.25 47.32
N PHE A 42 -39.57 -3.32 48.52
CA PHE A 42 -40.22 -4.52 49.01
C PHE A 42 -41.40 -4.94 48.13
N PHE A 43 -42.33 -4.03 47.85
CA PHE A 43 -43.51 -4.36 47.03
C PHE A 43 -43.16 -4.66 45.57
N TRP A 44 -42.08 -4.08 45.05
CA TRP A 44 -41.52 -4.48 43.76
C TRP A 44 -40.97 -5.92 43.80
N ASN A 45 -40.15 -6.25 44.80
CA ASN A 45 -39.61 -7.61 44.94
C ASN A 45 -40.71 -8.67 45.12
N MET A 46 -41.81 -8.29 45.75
CA MET A 46 -43.01 -9.12 45.87
C MET A 46 -43.61 -9.44 44.49
N MET A 47 -43.68 -8.46 43.59
CA MET A 47 -44.19 -8.67 42.22
C MET A 47 -43.34 -9.66 41.41
N LEU A 48 -42.08 -9.91 41.79
CA LEU A 48 -41.20 -10.89 41.16
C LEU A 48 -41.46 -12.33 41.64
N GLY A 49 -42.50 -12.56 42.45
CA GLY A 49 -42.94 -13.91 42.86
C GLY A 49 -42.04 -14.57 43.91
N LYS A 50 -41.26 -13.78 44.66
CA LYS A 50 -40.44 -14.31 45.74
C LYS A 50 -41.30 -14.60 46.98
N ASN A 51 -40.93 -15.63 47.74
CA ASN A 51 -41.52 -15.85 49.06
C ASN A 51 -41.29 -14.62 49.95
N ILE A 52 -42.32 -14.26 50.71
CA ILE A 52 -42.36 -13.06 51.53
C ILE A 52 -42.10 -13.45 52.98
N ILE A 53 -41.10 -12.81 53.58
CA ILE A 53 -40.83 -12.91 55.01
C ILE A 53 -41.63 -11.84 55.74
N ILE A 54 -42.50 -12.27 56.65
CA ILE A 54 -43.31 -11.40 57.50
C ILE A 54 -42.48 -10.93 58.70
N ASN A 55 -41.74 -9.85 58.51
CA ASN A 55 -40.87 -9.20 59.50
C ASN A 55 -41.56 -8.04 60.24
N ASP A 56 -40.83 -7.37 61.14
CA ASP A 56 -41.38 -6.24 61.93
C ASP A 56 -41.82 -5.08 61.03
N ASP A 57 -40.99 -4.75 60.04
CA ASP A 57 -41.24 -3.62 59.13
C ASP A 57 -42.54 -3.84 58.36
N LEU A 58 -42.73 -5.03 57.78
CA LEU A 58 -43.93 -5.35 57.03
C LEU A 58 -45.19 -5.30 57.89
N LEU A 59 -45.14 -5.88 59.09
CA LEU A 59 -46.27 -5.84 60.03
C LEU A 59 -46.57 -4.39 60.47
N SER A 60 -45.53 -3.60 60.71
CA SER A 60 -45.63 -2.18 61.05
C SER A 60 -46.24 -1.36 59.91
N TRP A 61 -45.87 -1.66 58.66
CA TRP A 61 -46.47 -1.08 57.47
C TRP A 61 -47.94 -1.46 57.35
N CYS A 62 -48.33 -2.70 57.63
CA CYS A 62 -49.74 -3.13 57.66
C CYS A 62 -50.54 -2.52 58.83
N GLY A 63 -49.87 -1.83 59.76
CA GLY A 63 -50.48 -1.11 60.87
C GLY A 63 -50.66 -1.92 62.15
N TYR A 64 -49.94 -3.03 62.28
CA TYR A 64 -49.74 -3.66 63.58
C TYR A 64 -48.77 -2.82 64.42
N THR A 65 -48.99 -2.78 65.73
CA THR A 65 -48.20 -2.01 66.70
C THR A 65 -47.80 -2.90 67.87
N GLY A 66 -46.65 -2.63 68.48
CA GLY A 66 -46.10 -3.44 69.59
C GLY A 66 -44.80 -4.15 69.22
N ASP A 67 -44.40 -5.11 70.03
CA ASP A 67 -43.27 -6.00 69.72
C ASP A 67 -43.67 -7.05 68.67
N TYR A 68 -42.67 -7.65 68.01
CA TYR A 68 -42.89 -8.64 66.97
C TYR A 68 -43.86 -9.75 67.38
N ARG A 69 -43.74 -10.22 68.64
CA ARG A 69 -44.54 -11.34 69.15
C ARG A 69 -46.03 -11.00 69.13
N ASN A 70 -46.41 -9.80 69.58
CA ASN A 70 -47.80 -9.36 69.57
C ASN A 70 -48.29 -9.10 68.15
N MET A 71 -47.49 -8.47 67.30
CA MET A 71 -47.84 -8.26 65.89
C MET A 71 -48.04 -9.61 65.16
N LYS A 72 -47.13 -10.57 65.38
CA LYS A 72 -47.21 -11.93 64.82
C LYS A 72 -48.45 -12.66 65.30
N THR A 73 -48.81 -12.61 66.58
CA THR A 73 -50.03 -13.26 67.08
C THR A 73 -51.28 -12.70 66.41
N ASN A 74 -51.35 -11.38 66.23
CA ASN A 74 -52.46 -10.73 65.53
C ASN A 74 -52.52 -11.15 64.06
N PHE A 75 -51.38 -11.18 63.36
CA PHE A 75 -51.28 -11.66 61.98
C PHE A 75 -51.65 -13.15 61.86
N MET A 76 -51.23 -13.98 62.81
CA MET A 76 -51.59 -15.40 62.89
C MET A 76 -53.09 -15.62 63.05
N SER A 77 -53.79 -14.72 63.75
CA SER A 77 -55.26 -14.77 63.84
C SER A 77 -55.93 -14.61 62.46
N LEU A 78 -55.32 -13.83 61.57
CA LEU A 78 -55.78 -13.64 60.19
C LEU A 78 -55.48 -14.87 59.32
N LEU A 79 -54.30 -15.49 59.50
CA LEU A 79 -53.96 -16.76 58.85
C LEU A 79 -54.91 -17.89 59.27
N LYS A 80 -55.25 -18.00 60.56
CA LYS A 80 -56.21 -19.00 61.06
C LYS A 80 -57.60 -18.87 60.44
N LYS A 81 -58.03 -17.65 60.09
CA LYS A 81 -59.29 -17.41 59.36
C LYS A 81 -59.23 -17.88 57.90
N ASN A 82 -58.03 -18.11 57.36
CA ASN A 82 -57.79 -18.54 55.99
C ASN A 82 -56.94 -19.84 55.98
N PRO A 83 -57.50 -20.99 56.41
CA PRO A 83 -56.73 -22.22 56.63
C PRO A 83 -56.13 -22.83 55.35
N HIS A 84 -56.55 -22.35 54.17
CA HIS A 84 -56.04 -22.78 52.88
C HIS A 84 -54.68 -22.14 52.53
N PHE A 85 -54.26 -21.07 53.22
CA PHE A 85 -52.96 -20.46 53.00
C PHE A 85 -51.85 -21.26 53.68
N LYS A 86 -50.95 -21.79 52.86
CA LYS A 86 -49.73 -22.46 53.32
C LYS A 86 -48.68 -21.41 53.69
N TYR A 87 -48.00 -21.63 54.81
CA TYR A 87 -46.87 -20.83 55.28
C TYR A 87 -45.82 -21.71 55.95
N GLU A 88 -44.59 -21.23 55.97
CA GLU A 88 -43.47 -21.85 56.67
C GLU A 88 -43.04 -20.96 57.84
N GLU A 89 -42.44 -21.54 58.88
CA GLU A 89 -41.77 -20.78 59.93
C GLU A 89 -40.26 -20.97 59.84
N ILE A 90 -39.51 -19.87 59.81
CA ILE A 90 -38.04 -19.88 59.80
C ILE A 90 -37.49 -19.23 61.07
N ASP A 91 -36.46 -19.82 61.66
CA ASP A 91 -35.76 -19.24 62.82
C ASP A 91 -34.75 -18.17 62.35
N ASP A 92 -34.72 -17.03 63.04
CA ASP A 92 -33.69 -16.00 62.83
C ASP A 92 -32.37 -16.44 63.48
N ALA A 93 -31.37 -16.77 62.65
CA ALA A 93 -30.04 -17.16 63.14
C ALA A 93 -29.39 -16.07 64.01
N SER A 94 -29.75 -14.80 63.81
CA SER A 94 -29.22 -13.65 64.54
C SER A 94 -29.95 -13.41 65.87
N PHE A 95 -31.20 -13.84 65.97
CA PHE A 95 -32.04 -13.67 67.17
C PHE A 95 -32.62 -15.03 67.57
N ARG A 96 -31.94 -15.72 68.51
CA ARG A 96 -32.20 -17.11 68.96
C ARG A 96 -33.62 -17.43 69.49
N LYS A 97 -34.61 -16.54 69.34
CA LYS A 97 -36.02 -16.75 69.74
C LYS A 97 -37.05 -16.18 68.75
N LYS A 98 -36.64 -15.66 67.59
CA LYS A 98 -37.56 -15.01 66.64
C LYS A 98 -37.84 -15.93 65.45
N ARG A 99 -39.12 -16.28 65.28
CA ARG A 99 -39.62 -17.12 64.17
C ARG A 99 -40.41 -16.30 63.19
N TYR A 100 -39.88 -16.11 61.98
CA TYR A 100 -40.59 -15.43 60.91
C TYR A 100 -41.54 -16.35 60.19
N ILE A 101 -42.67 -15.78 59.76
CA ILE A 101 -43.61 -16.45 58.86
C ILE A 101 -43.15 -16.18 57.43
N VAL A 102 -43.10 -17.22 56.61
CA VAL A 102 -42.82 -17.13 55.18
C VAL A 102 -44.06 -17.52 54.42
N LEU A 103 -44.52 -16.63 53.55
CA LEU A 103 -45.72 -16.81 52.73
C LEU A 103 -45.38 -16.72 51.25
N ASP A 104 -46.11 -17.47 50.44
CA ASP A 104 -46.17 -17.19 49.01
C ASP A 104 -46.79 -15.81 48.77
N THR A 105 -46.31 -15.12 47.74
CA THR A 105 -46.80 -13.82 47.27
C THR A 105 -48.32 -13.83 47.06
N LEU A 106 -48.87 -14.88 46.47
CA LEU A 106 -50.32 -14.97 46.19
C LEU A 106 -51.16 -15.02 47.47
N HIS A 107 -50.71 -15.77 48.48
CA HIS A 107 -51.37 -15.85 49.77
C HIS A 107 -51.29 -14.52 50.53
N PHE A 108 -50.12 -13.87 50.50
CA PHE A 108 -49.95 -12.57 51.13
C PHE A 108 -50.79 -11.48 50.46
N GLU A 109 -50.85 -11.44 49.14
CA GLU A 109 -51.74 -10.53 48.40
C GLU A 109 -53.19 -10.72 48.85
N SER A 110 -53.65 -11.97 48.92
CA SER A 110 -55.01 -12.30 49.35
C SER A 110 -55.29 -11.85 50.78
N LEU A 111 -54.31 -11.99 51.69
CA LEU A 111 -54.40 -11.50 53.07
C LEU A 111 -54.45 -9.97 53.13
N LEU A 112 -53.60 -9.29 52.34
CA LEU A 112 -53.55 -7.84 52.26
C LEU A 112 -54.91 -7.25 51.82
N MET A 113 -55.63 -7.94 50.93
CA MET A 113 -56.98 -7.55 50.51
C MET A 113 -58.03 -7.65 51.64
N GLN A 114 -57.81 -8.52 52.62
CA GLN A 114 -58.73 -8.71 53.75
C GLN A 114 -58.46 -7.77 54.93
N MET A 115 -57.27 -7.16 55.00
CA MET A 115 -56.90 -6.26 56.10
C MET A 115 -57.73 -4.97 56.07
N ARG A 116 -58.36 -4.60 57.19
CA ARG A 116 -59.25 -3.41 57.24
C ARG A 116 -58.58 -2.13 57.74
N SER A 117 -57.27 -2.14 58.04
CA SER A 117 -56.58 -0.96 58.57
C SER A 117 -56.38 0.11 57.48
N ARG A 118 -56.33 1.38 57.89
CA ARG A 118 -56.00 2.50 56.99
C ARG A 118 -54.62 2.33 56.34
N LYS A 119 -53.62 1.87 57.08
CA LYS A 119 -52.29 1.62 56.52
C LYS A 119 -52.29 0.45 55.52
N ALA A 120 -53.09 -0.59 55.75
CA ALA A 120 -53.26 -1.65 54.75
C ALA A 120 -53.95 -1.13 53.47
N GLN A 121 -54.87 -0.16 53.58
CA GLN A 121 -55.44 0.51 52.42
C GLN A 121 -54.38 1.27 51.61
N GLU A 122 -53.51 2.03 52.27
CA GLU A 122 -52.39 2.72 51.60
C GLU A 122 -51.44 1.73 50.90
N ILE A 123 -51.16 0.58 51.52
CA ILE A 123 -50.38 -0.49 50.89
C ILE A 123 -51.09 -1.09 49.68
N ARG A 124 -52.40 -1.35 49.76
CA ARG A 124 -53.16 -1.86 48.61
C ARG A 124 -53.12 -0.90 47.43
N GLU A 125 -53.22 0.40 47.70
CA GLU A 125 -53.13 1.44 46.67
C GLU A 125 -51.74 1.46 46.02
N LEU A 126 -50.67 1.44 46.84
CA LEU A 126 -49.30 1.36 46.36
C LEU A 126 -49.06 0.09 45.52
N TYR A 127 -49.52 -1.06 46.02
CA TYR A 127 -49.37 -2.33 45.31
C TYR A 127 -50.13 -2.36 43.98
N SER A 128 -51.37 -1.87 43.97
CA SER A 128 -52.17 -1.73 42.75
C SER A 128 -51.51 -0.78 41.74
N PHE A 129 -50.89 0.30 42.23
CA PHE A 129 -50.18 1.25 41.40
C PHE A 129 -48.90 0.66 40.81
N LEU A 130 -48.10 -0.08 41.60
CA LEU A 130 -46.93 -0.82 41.10
C LEU A 130 -47.33 -1.87 40.06
N LYS A 131 -48.45 -2.58 40.24
CA LYS A 131 -49.01 -3.49 39.22
C LYS A 131 -49.31 -2.76 37.92
N TYR A 132 -49.93 -1.59 37.99
CA TYR A 132 -50.19 -0.75 36.84
C TYR A 132 -48.88 -0.33 36.14
N ILE A 133 -47.87 0.11 36.90
CA ILE A 133 -46.56 0.48 36.33
C ILE A 133 -45.91 -0.73 35.63
N SER A 134 -45.97 -1.93 36.23
CA SER A 134 -45.50 -3.16 35.60
C SER A 134 -46.19 -3.47 34.28
N MET A 135 -47.52 -3.27 34.21
CA MET A 135 -48.25 -3.41 32.95
C MET A 135 -47.82 -2.38 31.90
N GLN A 136 -47.58 -1.12 32.30
CA GLN A 136 -47.07 -0.09 31.39
C GLN A 136 -45.66 -0.39 30.91
N TYR A 137 -44.80 -0.90 31.80
CA TYR A 137 -43.45 -1.33 31.44
C TYR A 137 -43.48 -2.47 30.42
N MET A 138 -44.34 -3.48 30.59
CA MET A 138 -44.49 -4.56 29.59
C MET A 138 -44.96 -4.03 28.22
N LYS A 139 -45.88 -3.06 28.20
CA LYS A 139 -46.29 -2.38 26.95
C LYS A 139 -45.12 -1.64 26.32
N TYR A 140 -44.37 -0.89 27.12
CA TYR A 140 -43.15 -0.21 26.68
C TYR A 140 -42.13 -1.19 26.10
N GLU A 141 -41.86 -2.33 26.75
CA GLU A 141 -40.92 -3.33 26.24
C GLU A 141 -41.33 -3.86 24.86
N LYS A 142 -42.62 -4.12 24.67
CA LYS A 142 -43.15 -4.54 23.37
C LYS A 142 -42.93 -3.47 22.31
N TYR A 143 -43.27 -2.21 22.62
CA TYR A 143 -43.07 -1.09 21.69
C TYR A 143 -41.60 -0.83 21.38
N PHE A 144 -40.72 -0.94 22.37
CA PHE A 144 -39.29 -0.77 22.18
C PHE A 144 -38.71 -1.85 21.27
N GLU A 145 -39.18 -3.10 21.41
CA GLU A 145 -38.76 -4.20 20.55
C GLU A 145 -39.23 -4.01 19.10
N GLU A 146 -40.47 -3.56 18.89
CA GLU A 146 -40.98 -3.19 17.57
C GLU A 146 -40.12 -2.09 16.93
N TYR A 147 -39.88 -0.98 17.65
CA TYR A 147 -39.04 0.13 17.20
C TYR A 147 -37.60 -0.31 16.87
N ARG A 148 -37.01 -1.17 17.71
CA ARG A 148 -35.65 -1.69 17.49
C ARG A 148 -35.57 -2.51 16.20
N ASN A 149 -36.57 -3.37 15.96
CA ASN A 149 -36.62 -4.21 14.77
C ASN A 149 -36.82 -3.37 13.50
N GLU A 150 -37.65 -2.33 13.55
CA GLU A 150 -37.79 -1.36 12.45
C GLU A 150 -36.48 -0.64 12.16
N LEU A 151 -35.76 -0.18 13.20
CA LEU A 151 -34.48 0.50 13.04
C LEU A 151 -33.42 -0.41 12.39
N ILE A 152 -33.32 -1.66 12.85
CA ILE A 152 -32.42 -2.67 12.26
C ILE A 152 -32.79 -2.95 10.80
N SER A 153 -34.09 -3.08 10.50
CA SER A 153 -34.56 -3.28 9.13
C SER A 153 -34.18 -2.11 8.22
N ALA A 154 -34.38 -0.87 8.67
CA ALA A 154 -33.99 0.33 7.93
C ALA A 154 -32.48 0.39 7.66
N GLN A 155 -31.66 0.10 8.68
CA GLN A 155 -30.19 0.05 8.54
C GLN A 155 -29.74 -1.04 7.56
N ASN A 156 -30.34 -2.23 7.62
CA ASN A 156 -30.03 -3.31 6.68
C ASN A 156 -30.42 -2.98 5.25
N ASN A 157 -31.55 -2.31 5.04
CA ASN A 157 -31.97 -1.85 3.72
C ASN A 157 -30.98 -0.82 3.16
N GLN A 158 -30.57 0.15 3.98
CA GLN A 158 -29.57 1.14 3.60
C GLN A 158 -28.23 0.49 3.24
N LEU A 159 -27.75 -0.47 4.06
CA LEU A 159 -26.53 -1.21 3.78
C LEU A 159 -26.63 -2.01 2.49
N THR A 160 -27.77 -2.67 2.26
CA THR A 160 -28.01 -3.44 1.03
C THR A 160 -27.95 -2.55 -0.21
N GLN A 161 -28.50 -1.34 -0.13
CA GLN A 161 -28.44 -0.35 -1.19
C GLN A 161 -26.99 0.11 -1.46
N SER A 162 -26.24 0.47 -0.41
CA SER A 162 -24.83 0.86 -0.56
C SER A 162 -23.96 -0.26 -1.13
N VAL A 163 -24.23 -1.53 -0.78
CA VAL A 163 -23.54 -2.69 -1.37
C VAL A 163 -23.84 -2.84 -2.85
N HIS A 164 -25.09 -2.61 -3.29
CA HIS A 164 -25.43 -2.61 -4.72
C HIS A 164 -24.70 -1.49 -5.47
N GLU A 165 -24.71 -0.27 -4.93
CA GLU A 165 -23.98 0.87 -5.52
C GLU A 165 -22.48 0.59 -5.64
N LEU A 166 -21.86 0.00 -4.61
CA LEU A 166 -20.45 -0.41 -4.65
C LEU A 166 -20.19 -1.49 -5.71
N LYS A 167 -21.08 -2.47 -5.84
CA LYS A 167 -20.95 -3.52 -6.86
C LYS A 167 -20.99 -2.93 -8.27
N ASP A 168 -21.90 -1.99 -8.52
CA ASP A 168 -22.02 -1.32 -9.82
C ASP A 168 -20.78 -0.48 -10.13
N LEU A 169 -20.25 0.24 -9.14
CA LEU A 169 -18.99 0.97 -9.28
C LEU A 169 -17.80 0.05 -9.58
N VAL A 170 -17.70 -1.11 -8.91
CA VAL A 170 -16.66 -2.10 -9.17
C VAL A 170 -16.75 -2.64 -10.60
N LEU A 171 -17.96 -2.94 -11.08
CA LEU A 171 -18.19 -3.37 -12.46
C LEU A 171 -17.78 -2.30 -13.47
N LEU A 172 -18.09 -1.03 -13.19
CA LEU A 172 -17.70 0.10 -14.04
C LEU A 172 -16.18 0.26 -14.10
N VAL A 173 -15.50 0.24 -12.95
CA VAL A 173 -14.04 0.33 -12.87
C VAL A 173 -13.39 -0.82 -13.62
N LYS A 174 -13.89 -2.04 -13.45
CA LYS A 174 -13.39 -3.21 -14.19
C LYS A 174 -13.56 -3.04 -15.70
N SER A 175 -14.73 -2.62 -16.15
CA SER A 175 -14.97 -2.38 -17.59
C SER A 175 -14.05 -1.30 -18.17
N ASN A 176 -13.73 -0.25 -17.40
CA ASN A 176 -12.79 0.77 -17.84
C ASN A 176 -11.36 0.24 -17.92
N ALA A 177 -10.92 -0.55 -16.93
CA ALA A 177 -9.61 -1.20 -16.95
C ALA A 177 -9.47 -2.15 -18.15
N ASP A 178 -10.49 -2.97 -18.42
CA ASP A 178 -10.50 -3.87 -19.58
C ASP A 178 -10.36 -3.09 -20.90
N ARG A 179 -11.07 -1.96 -21.05
CA ARG A 179 -10.95 -1.08 -22.24
C ARG A 179 -9.56 -0.44 -22.37
N GLU A 180 -8.93 -0.06 -21.26
CA GLU A 180 -7.57 0.49 -21.29
C GLU A 180 -6.55 -0.56 -21.73
N ILE A 181 -6.70 -1.81 -21.26
CA ILE A 181 -5.87 -2.93 -21.68
C ILE A 181 -6.03 -3.17 -23.20
N GLU A 182 -7.26 -3.22 -23.70
CA GLU A 182 -7.53 -3.39 -25.14
C GLU A 182 -6.88 -2.29 -25.99
N ARG A 183 -6.98 -1.03 -25.56
CA ARG A 183 -6.31 0.09 -26.26
C ARG A 183 -4.80 -0.05 -26.26
N ALA A 184 -4.22 -0.37 -25.11
CA ALA A 184 -2.77 -0.56 -24.99
C ALA A 184 -2.28 -1.71 -25.88
N GLU A 185 -3.04 -2.79 -25.99
CA GLU A 185 -2.71 -3.91 -26.88
C GLU A 185 -2.83 -3.54 -28.36
N GLN A 186 -3.87 -2.80 -28.76
CA GLN A 186 -4.01 -2.28 -30.12
C GLN A 186 -2.86 -1.35 -30.51
N GLU A 187 -2.45 -0.45 -29.61
CA GLU A 187 -1.31 0.45 -29.83
C GLU A 187 0.00 -0.34 -29.98
N ARG A 188 0.19 -1.38 -29.15
CA ARG A 188 1.37 -2.26 -29.25
C ARG A 188 1.43 -2.98 -30.60
N LEU A 189 0.31 -3.53 -31.06
CA LEU A 189 0.22 -4.21 -32.36
C LEU A 189 0.54 -3.24 -33.50
N LYS A 190 0.01 -2.02 -33.46
CA LYS A 190 0.29 -0.98 -34.46
C LYS A 190 1.77 -0.60 -34.48
N ALA A 191 2.39 -0.42 -33.32
CA ALA A 191 3.81 -0.11 -33.21
C ALA A 191 4.69 -1.26 -33.75
N GLU A 192 4.30 -2.51 -33.53
CA GLU A 192 5.02 -3.67 -34.07
C GLU A 192 4.90 -3.77 -35.60
N GLU A 193 3.72 -3.49 -36.16
CA GLU A 193 3.48 -3.43 -37.61
C GLU A 193 4.36 -2.34 -38.25
N GLU A 194 4.39 -1.13 -37.67
CA GLU A 194 5.23 -0.02 -38.11
C GLU A 194 6.72 -0.37 -38.05
N ARG A 195 7.16 -1.05 -36.99
CA ARG A 195 8.54 -1.54 -36.86
C ARG A 195 8.89 -2.55 -37.95
N ARG A 196 8.03 -3.53 -38.24
CA ARG A 196 8.25 -4.49 -39.34
C ARG A 196 8.36 -3.79 -40.69
N GLN A 197 7.54 -2.77 -40.93
CA GLN A 197 7.63 -1.98 -42.15
C GLN A 197 8.94 -1.19 -42.22
N ALA A 198 9.39 -0.59 -41.12
CA ALA A 198 10.67 0.10 -41.04
C ALA A 198 11.86 -0.84 -41.28
N GLU A 199 11.85 -2.05 -40.71
CA GLU A 199 12.86 -3.08 -40.94
C GLU A 199 12.92 -3.50 -42.42
N LYS A 200 11.77 -3.70 -43.08
CA LYS A 200 11.72 -3.98 -44.53
C LYS A 200 12.33 -2.83 -45.36
N ARG A 201 12.02 -1.58 -45.01
CA ARG A 201 12.62 -0.39 -45.67
C ARG A 201 14.13 -0.35 -45.46
N HIS A 202 14.59 -0.60 -44.23
CA HIS A 202 16.01 -0.61 -43.89
C HIS A 202 16.77 -1.71 -44.66
N LEU A 203 16.21 -2.93 -44.74
CA LEU A 203 16.79 -4.02 -45.51
C LEU A 203 16.92 -3.68 -47.00
N THR A 204 15.91 -3.01 -47.56
CA THR A 204 15.92 -2.53 -48.95
C THR A 204 17.01 -1.48 -49.19
N VAL A 205 17.23 -0.57 -48.23
CA VAL A 205 18.31 0.43 -48.31
C VAL A 205 19.68 -0.24 -48.15
N SER A 206 19.83 -1.15 -47.19
CA SER A 206 21.08 -1.88 -46.94
C SER A 206 21.51 -2.69 -48.16
N THR A 207 20.59 -3.41 -48.81
CA THR A 207 20.90 -4.19 -50.03
C THR A 207 21.34 -3.29 -51.18
N LYS A 208 20.70 -2.12 -51.37
CA LYS A 208 21.15 -1.13 -52.36
C LYS A 208 22.55 -0.61 -52.05
N LEU A 209 22.83 -0.30 -50.79
CA LEU A 209 24.15 0.15 -50.34
C LEU A 209 25.23 -0.92 -50.55
N ASP A 210 24.93 -2.19 -50.30
CA ASP A 210 25.87 -3.28 -50.53
C ASP A 210 26.18 -3.50 -52.03
N ILE A 211 25.18 -3.31 -52.91
CA ILE A 211 25.40 -3.31 -54.36
C ILE A 211 26.35 -2.17 -54.74
N ILE A 212 26.12 -0.96 -54.22
CA ILE A 212 27.00 0.19 -54.48
C ILE A 212 28.40 -0.05 -53.93
N ARG A 213 28.54 -0.57 -52.70
CA ARG A 213 29.84 -0.91 -52.09
C ARG A 213 30.59 -1.96 -52.89
N LYS A 214 29.91 -3.02 -53.35
CA LYS A 214 30.52 -4.02 -54.23
C LYS A 214 31.02 -3.37 -55.50
N ARG A 215 30.21 -2.51 -56.14
CA ARG A 215 30.59 -1.81 -57.35
C ARG A 215 31.82 -0.91 -57.16
N ILE A 216 31.86 -0.11 -56.09
CA ILE A 216 33.03 0.72 -55.74
C ILE A 216 34.26 -0.16 -55.51
N ARG A 217 34.12 -1.30 -54.83
CA ARG A 217 35.23 -2.21 -54.54
C ARG A 217 35.81 -2.82 -55.82
N THR A 218 34.93 -3.33 -56.70
CA THR A 218 35.36 -4.02 -57.92
C THR A 218 35.82 -3.06 -59.01
N GLU A 219 35.14 -1.92 -59.18
CA GLU A 219 35.46 -0.98 -60.26
C GLU A 219 36.59 -0.03 -59.85
N VAL A 220 36.55 0.56 -58.64
CA VAL A 220 37.47 1.63 -58.27
C VAL A 220 38.69 1.10 -57.53
N VAL A 221 38.50 0.24 -56.51
CA VAL A 221 39.60 -0.20 -55.65
C VAL A 221 40.49 -1.24 -56.35
N ASP A 222 39.92 -2.16 -57.13
CA ASP A 222 40.71 -3.15 -57.85
C ASP A 222 41.46 -2.53 -59.05
N GLN A 223 40.88 -1.53 -59.74
CA GLN A 223 41.61 -0.74 -60.75
C GLN A 223 42.79 0.02 -60.13
N LEU A 224 42.56 0.74 -59.03
CA LEU A 224 43.62 1.46 -58.31
C LEU A 224 44.70 0.52 -57.75
N ARG A 225 44.34 -0.68 -57.27
CA ARG A 225 45.33 -1.68 -56.82
C ARG A 225 46.17 -2.22 -57.97
N THR A 226 45.59 -2.43 -59.14
CA THR A 226 46.30 -2.97 -60.30
C THR A 226 47.25 -1.93 -60.90
N GLU A 227 46.89 -0.65 -60.85
CA GLU A 227 47.73 0.45 -61.35
C GLU A 227 48.83 0.90 -60.37
N ILE A 228 48.60 0.83 -59.06
CA ILE A 228 49.53 1.37 -58.05
C ILE A 228 50.50 0.30 -57.49
N ALA A 229 50.13 -0.99 -57.53
CA ALA A 229 50.93 -2.06 -56.92
C ALA A 229 52.38 -2.23 -57.45
N PRO A 230 52.76 -1.92 -58.71
CA PRO A 230 54.15 -2.10 -59.13
C PRO A 230 55.10 -1.00 -58.63
N LEU A 231 54.60 0.13 -58.10
CA LEU A 231 55.41 1.34 -57.89
C LEU A 231 55.61 1.77 -56.42
N VAL A 232 55.11 1.00 -55.44
CA VAL A 232 55.24 1.39 -54.03
C VAL A 232 56.08 0.38 -53.25
N ALA A 233 57.39 0.64 -53.19
CA ALA A 233 58.25 0.01 -52.20
C ALA A 233 57.75 0.38 -50.77
N PRO A 234 57.69 -0.57 -49.82
CA PRO A 234 57.34 -0.24 -48.45
C PRO A 234 58.38 0.72 -47.86
N LEU A 235 57.92 1.92 -47.49
CA LEU A 235 58.78 2.97 -46.93
C LEU A 235 59.54 2.48 -45.69
N PRO A 236 60.80 2.89 -45.50
CA PRO A 236 61.55 2.60 -44.29
C PRO A 236 60.83 3.20 -43.07
N ILE A 237 60.52 2.34 -42.09
CA ILE A 237 59.87 2.73 -40.84
C ILE A 237 60.76 3.74 -40.11
N ASN A 238 60.41 5.02 -40.14
CA ASN A 238 61.09 6.04 -39.36
C ASN A 238 60.75 5.86 -37.88
N ARG A 239 61.65 5.20 -37.12
CA ARG A 239 61.47 4.87 -35.70
C ARG A 239 61.12 6.09 -34.82
N LYS A 240 61.56 7.31 -35.20
CA LYS A 240 61.27 8.56 -34.48
C LYS A 240 59.82 9.04 -34.61
N LYS A 241 59.07 8.58 -35.62
CA LYS A 241 57.65 8.95 -35.86
C LYS A 241 56.67 7.84 -35.45
N ASP A 242 57.16 6.66 -35.06
CA ASP A 242 56.32 5.53 -34.64
C ASP A 242 55.61 5.83 -33.31
N ARG A 243 54.27 5.82 -33.34
CA ARG A 243 53.42 6.07 -32.17
C ARG A 243 52.78 4.77 -31.71
N CYS A 244 52.71 4.60 -30.39
CA CYS A 244 52.00 3.53 -29.71
C CYS A 244 50.72 4.10 -29.07
N LEU A 245 49.65 3.32 -29.15
CA LEU A 245 48.41 3.54 -28.42
C LEU A 245 48.22 2.38 -27.46
N ALA A 246 47.75 2.64 -26.25
CA ALA A 246 47.34 1.59 -25.33
C ALA A 246 46.04 1.93 -24.62
N LEU A 247 45.25 0.90 -24.38
CA LEU A 247 44.08 0.89 -23.53
C LEU A 247 44.47 0.27 -22.18
N ILE A 248 44.21 0.99 -21.10
CA ILE A 248 44.49 0.57 -19.73
C ILE A 248 43.17 0.59 -18.96
N GLY A 249 42.78 -0.53 -18.36
CA GLY A 249 41.62 -0.62 -17.48
C GLY A 249 42.04 -0.47 -16.02
N VAL A 250 41.25 0.20 -15.19
CA VAL A 250 41.52 0.37 -13.75
C VAL A 250 40.36 -0.21 -12.94
N ILE A 251 40.69 -1.17 -12.06
CA ILE A 251 39.75 -1.84 -11.15
C ILE A 251 39.87 -1.18 -9.75
N PRO A 252 38.79 -1.00 -8.96
CA PRO A 252 37.41 -1.44 -9.17
C PRO A 252 36.51 -0.46 -9.94
N ASN A 253 37.00 0.75 -10.26
CA ASN A 253 36.17 1.84 -10.77
C ASN A 253 35.72 1.68 -12.24
N ARG A 254 36.11 0.59 -12.94
CA ARG A 254 35.83 0.37 -14.37
C ARG A 254 36.13 1.59 -15.22
N GLU A 255 37.30 2.19 -15.00
CA GLU A 255 37.75 3.33 -15.76
C GLU A 255 38.73 2.88 -16.82
N TRP A 256 38.57 3.36 -18.04
CA TRP A 256 39.51 3.09 -19.12
C TRP A 256 40.36 4.31 -19.42
N TYR A 257 41.62 4.08 -19.72
CA TYR A 257 42.58 5.12 -20.05
C TYR A 257 43.24 4.80 -21.38
N ILE A 258 43.18 5.74 -22.31
CA ILE A 258 43.89 5.68 -23.57
C ILE A 258 45.18 6.48 -23.44
N VAL A 259 46.31 5.80 -23.57
CA VAL A 259 47.64 6.41 -23.53
C VAL A 259 48.25 6.42 -24.93
N ARG A 260 48.58 7.61 -25.44
CA ARG A 260 49.21 7.79 -26.74
C ARG A 260 50.60 8.40 -26.59
N ARG A 261 51.65 7.71 -27.03
CA ARG A 261 53.04 8.19 -26.96
C ARG A 261 53.89 7.72 -28.12
N GLN A 262 55.01 8.40 -28.37
CA GLN A 262 56.06 7.88 -29.26
C GLN A 262 56.64 6.60 -28.66
N ARG A 263 57.00 5.65 -29.52
CA ARG A 263 57.48 4.32 -29.13
C ARG A 263 58.61 4.37 -28.10
N GLU A 264 59.59 5.26 -28.29
CA GLU A 264 60.75 5.41 -27.40
C GLU A 264 60.37 5.90 -25.99
N SER A 265 59.29 6.68 -25.87
CA SER A 265 58.80 7.25 -24.60
C SER A 265 57.68 6.43 -23.95
N PHE A 266 57.16 5.42 -24.66
CA PHE A 266 55.94 4.72 -24.29
C PHE A 266 56.12 3.88 -23.02
N GLU A 267 57.17 3.06 -22.95
CA GLU A 267 57.41 2.18 -21.79
C GLU A 267 57.60 2.99 -20.49
N LYS A 268 58.35 4.09 -20.56
CA LYS A 268 58.53 5.00 -19.42
C LYS A 268 57.20 5.61 -18.97
N ALA A 269 56.35 6.01 -19.92
CA ALA A 269 55.04 6.59 -19.62
C ALA A 269 54.08 5.56 -18.99
N ILE A 270 54.03 4.34 -19.50
CA ILE A 270 53.23 3.26 -18.92
C ILE A 270 53.73 2.90 -17.53
N CYS A 271 55.05 2.76 -17.34
CA CYS A 271 55.62 2.47 -16.03
C CYS A 271 55.27 3.54 -14.98
N VAL A 272 55.37 4.83 -15.35
CA VAL A 272 54.95 5.94 -14.46
C VAL A 272 53.45 5.90 -14.19
N PHE A 273 52.64 5.55 -15.19
CA PHE A 273 51.19 5.44 -15.03
C PHE A 273 50.79 4.30 -14.08
N MET A 274 51.36 3.12 -14.27
CA MET A 274 51.11 1.94 -13.42
C MET A 274 51.60 2.15 -11.99
N LYS A 275 52.73 2.86 -11.78
CA LYS A 275 53.19 3.25 -10.43
C LYS A 275 52.22 4.19 -9.71
N ARG A 276 51.51 5.05 -10.45
CA ARG A 276 50.53 5.99 -9.88
C ARG A 276 49.15 5.35 -9.69
N ASN A 277 48.85 4.27 -10.42
CA ASN A 277 47.59 3.56 -10.38
C ASN A 277 47.87 2.05 -10.21
N PRO A 278 48.10 1.56 -8.98
CA PRO A 278 48.54 0.18 -8.73
C PRO A 278 47.51 -0.87 -9.17
N ASN A 279 46.24 -0.49 -9.33
CA ASN A 279 45.16 -1.38 -9.79
C ASN A 279 44.87 -1.26 -11.30
N ALA A 280 45.79 -0.65 -12.06
CA ALA A 280 45.68 -0.52 -13.50
C ALA A 280 46.25 -1.76 -14.21
N ASN A 281 45.56 -2.23 -15.24
CA ASN A 281 46.00 -3.32 -16.10
C ASN A 281 46.02 -2.88 -17.57
N LEU A 282 47.09 -3.26 -18.29
CA LEU A 282 47.18 -3.00 -19.73
C LEU A 282 46.28 -3.99 -20.48
N VAL A 283 45.18 -3.49 -21.04
CA VAL A 283 44.19 -4.30 -21.76
C VAL A 283 44.68 -4.60 -23.18
N LYS A 284 45.09 -3.58 -23.93
CA LYS A 284 45.57 -3.75 -25.31
C LYS A 284 46.57 -2.67 -25.69
N ARG A 285 47.54 -3.05 -26.54
CA ARG A 285 48.53 -2.14 -27.14
C ARG A 285 48.49 -2.26 -28.66
N TRP A 286 48.41 -1.12 -29.34
CA TRP A 286 48.54 -0.99 -30.79
C TRP A 286 49.89 -0.30 -31.12
N ARG A 287 50.59 -0.83 -32.13
CA ARG A 287 51.92 -0.37 -32.59
C ARG A 287 51.84 0.04 -34.07
N GLY A 288 52.82 0.81 -34.55
CA GLY A 288 52.94 1.15 -35.97
C GLY A 288 52.02 2.28 -36.43
N LEU A 289 51.54 3.13 -35.51
CA LEU A 289 50.59 4.22 -35.81
C LEU A 289 51.30 5.48 -36.34
N ALA A 290 52.30 5.30 -37.20
CA ALA A 290 53.26 6.32 -37.62
C ALA A 290 52.64 7.50 -38.40
N HIS A 291 51.42 7.33 -38.92
CA HIS A 291 50.75 8.30 -39.79
C HIS A 291 49.41 8.80 -39.26
N SER A 292 49.02 8.44 -38.03
CA SER A 292 47.68 8.72 -37.56
C SER A 292 47.48 10.18 -37.13
N ILE A 293 47.15 11.05 -38.06
CA ILE A 293 46.62 12.37 -37.71
C ILE A 293 45.25 12.09 -37.09
N ASP A 294 45.17 12.35 -35.79
CA ASP A 294 43.95 12.48 -35.01
C ASP A 294 43.09 11.26 -34.58
N ILE A 295 43.67 10.05 -34.44
CA ILE A 295 42.97 8.90 -33.80
C ILE A 295 42.31 9.29 -32.47
N GLY A 296 42.94 10.14 -31.66
CA GLY A 296 42.39 10.57 -30.38
C GLY A 296 41.05 11.31 -30.53
N ASN A 297 40.92 12.19 -31.53
CA ASN A 297 39.66 12.87 -31.80
C ASN A 297 38.64 11.97 -32.49
N CYS A 298 39.07 11.05 -33.37
CA CYS A 298 38.17 10.05 -33.96
C CYS A 298 37.53 9.15 -32.89
N ILE A 299 38.31 8.69 -31.91
CA ILE A 299 37.79 7.88 -30.81
C ILE A 299 36.80 8.70 -29.96
N LYS A 300 37.14 9.94 -29.59
CA LYS A 300 36.23 10.85 -28.86
C LYS A 300 34.91 11.10 -29.59
N LEU A 301 34.97 11.38 -30.90
CA LEU A 301 33.79 11.70 -31.71
C LEU A 301 32.83 10.52 -31.89
N ARG A 302 33.35 9.29 -31.84
CA ARG A 302 32.56 8.07 -32.07
C ARG A 302 32.06 7.41 -30.81
N MET A 303 32.77 7.58 -29.69
CA MET A 303 32.27 7.13 -28.38
C MET A 303 31.80 8.34 -27.56
N ARG A 304 30.76 9.03 -28.06
CA ARG A 304 30.19 10.26 -27.45
C ARG A 304 29.51 10.00 -26.11
N ASN A 305 29.07 8.76 -25.89
CA ASN A 305 28.36 8.34 -24.68
C ASN A 305 29.29 8.14 -23.49
N LEU A 306 30.61 8.33 -23.67
CA LEU A 306 31.60 8.19 -22.62
C LEU A 306 32.10 9.57 -22.19
N LYS A 307 32.26 9.79 -20.88
CA LYS A 307 32.86 11.03 -20.36
C LYS A 307 34.37 11.00 -20.55
N TRP A 308 34.88 12.03 -21.22
CA TRP A 308 36.29 12.17 -21.56
C TRP A 308 36.99 13.21 -20.68
N PHE A 309 38.05 12.82 -19.98
CA PHE A 309 38.93 13.79 -19.32
C PHE A 309 40.32 13.75 -19.97
N ALA A 310 40.78 14.90 -20.47
CA ALA A 310 42.12 15.04 -21.01
C ALA A 310 43.08 15.53 -19.91
N ARG A 311 44.15 14.78 -19.66
CA ARG A 311 45.32 15.24 -18.90
C ARG A 311 46.58 15.04 -19.75
N GLY A 312 46.82 15.98 -20.68
CA GLY A 312 47.86 15.84 -21.69
C GLY A 312 47.54 14.73 -22.69
N ASN A 313 48.48 13.80 -22.94
CA ASN A 313 48.35 12.70 -23.91
C ASN A 313 47.64 11.44 -23.35
N ILE A 314 46.90 11.59 -22.26
CA ILE A 314 46.13 10.52 -21.62
C ILE A 314 44.67 10.94 -21.61
N LEU A 315 43.80 10.08 -22.13
CA LEU A 315 42.35 10.25 -22.14
C LEU A 315 41.73 9.27 -21.15
N ARG A 316 41.00 9.76 -20.15
CA ARG A 316 40.19 8.95 -19.25
C ARG A 316 38.77 8.83 -19.81
N ILE A 317 38.22 7.62 -19.73
CA ILE A 317 36.89 7.20 -20.13
C ILE A 317 36.15 6.78 -18.86
N VAL A 318 35.01 7.41 -18.59
CA VAL A 318 34.11 7.04 -17.48
C VAL A 318 32.72 6.79 -18.04
N ASP A 319 32.11 5.68 -17.63
CA ASP A 319 30.72 5.34 -17.92
C ASP A 319 29.78 6.24 -17.09
N ASP A 320 28.88 6.95 -17.76
CA ASP A 320 28.03 7.95 -17.13
C ASP A 320 26.73 7.33 -16.62
N ALA A 321 26.80 6.60 -15.51
CA ALA A 321 25.65 5.95 -14.88
C ALA A 321 24.72 6.93 -14.14
N SER A 322 24.56 8.17 -14.61
CA SER A 322 23.67 9.17 -14.00
C SER A 322 22.34 9.39 -14.72
N ASP A 323 22.16 8.89 -15.95
CA ASP A 323 20.85 8.91 -16.62
C ASP A 323 20.21 7.51 -16.57
N ALA A 324 19.09 7.44 -15.85
CA ALA A 324 18.44 6.24 -15.32
C ALA A 324 17.77 5.30 -16.34
N THR A 325 18.31 5.15 -17.54
CA THR A 325 17.78 4.22 -18.55
C THR A 325 18.90 3.41 -19.19
N ALA A 326 19.07 2.19 -18.68
CA ALA A 326 20.03 1.15 -19.06
C ALA A 326 21.50 1.43 -18.70
N ILE A 327 21.97 0.77 -17.63
CA ILE A 327 23.40 0.60 -17.34
C ILE A 327 23.97 -0.31 -18.45
N VAL A 328 24.49 0.27 -19.52
CA VAL A 328 25.25 -0.49 -20.51
C VAL A 328 26.65 -0.70 -19.96
N VAL A 329 26.84 -1.80 -19.24
CA VAL A 329 28.17 -2.22 -18.81
C VAL A 329 28.99 -2.60 -20.05
N TYR A 330 29.89 -1.73 -20.47
CA TYR A 330 30.88 -2.07 -21.49
C TYR A 330 31.94 -3.01 -20.91
N SER A 331 32.21 -4.13 -21.58
CA SER A 331 33.36 -4.98 -21.28
C SER A 331 34.64 -4.41 -21.90
N ASP A 332 35.80 -4.85 -21.41
CA ASP A 332 37.10 -4.51 -22.00
C ASP A 332 37.14 -4.85 -23.51
N GLN A 333 36.47 -5.94 -23.91
CA GLN A 333 36.44 -6.42 -25.29
C GLN A 333 35.59 -5.49 -26.18
N ASP A 334 34.45 -4.99 -25.70
CA ASP A 334 33.60 -4.06 -26.46
C ASP A 334 34.34 -2.77 -26.82
N ILE A 335 35.16 -2.27 -25.90
CA ILE A 335 35.97 -1.06 -26.12
C ILE A 335 37.13 -1.36 -27.08
N VAL A 336 37.75 -2.54 -26.98
CA VAL A 336 38.79 -2.96 -27.92
C VAL A 336 38.23 -3.06 -29.34
N ASP A 337 37.05 -3.65 -29.52
CA ASP A 337 36.42 -3.82 -30.83
C ASP A 337 35.99 -2.49 -31.44
N ALA A 338 35.43 -1.59 -30.62
CA ALA A 338 35.14 -0.23 -31.04
C ALA A 338 36.40 0.53 -31.51
N ILE A 339 37.52 0.42 -30.76
CA ILE A 339 38.78 1.06 -31.16
C ILE A 339 39.34 0.41 -32.43
N ASN A 340 39.29 -0.92 -32.56
CA ASN A 340 39.77 -1.62 -33.77
C ASN A 340 39.01 -1.17 -35.01
N ALA A 341 37.67 -1.08 -34.96
CA ALA A 341 36.86 -0.58 -36.06
C ALA A 341 37.27 0.85 -36.48
N ILE A 342 37.58 1.72 -35.51
CA ILE A 342 38.05 3.08 -35.77
C ILE A 342 39.45 3.10 -36.40
N LEU A 343 40.33 2.20 -35.97
CA LEU A 343 41.69 2.08 -36.51
C LEU A 343 41.68 1.56 -37.96
N GLU A 344 40.85 0.55 -38.25
CA GLU A 344 40.70 -0.02 -39.58
C GLU A 344 40.16 1.00 -40.58
N GLU A 345 39.13 1.75 -40.19
CA GLU A 345 38.54 2.77 -41.05
C GLU A 345 39.49 3.95 -41.29
N ASN A 346 40.22 4.41 -40.26
CA ASN A 346 41.24 5.45 -40.44
C ASN A 346 42.38 4.97 -41.34
N CYS A 347 42.76 3.68 -41.26
CA CYS A 347 43.75 3.10 -42.17
C CYS A 347 43.25 3.14 -43.62
N ALA A 348 41.96 2.85 -43.85
CA ALA A 348 41.34 2.93 -45.16
C ALA A 348 41.28 4.37 -45.71
N ILE A 349 40.90 5.36 -44.88
CA ILE A 349 40.87 6.78 -45.26
C ILE A 349 42.27 7.28 -45.62
N GLN A 350 43.30 6.90 -44.84
CA GLN A 350 44.68 7.31 -45.13
C GLN A 350 45.23 6.70 -46.41
N LEU A 351 44.88 5.45 -46.73
CA LEU A 351 45.20 4.84 -48.02
C LEU A 351 44.52 5.62 -49.15
N SER A 352 43.27 6.06 -48.97
CA SER A 352 42.54 6.89 -49.95
C SER A 352 43.19 8.26 -50.16
N GLU A 353 43.40 9.06 -49.11
CA GLU A 353 43.98 10.41 -49.19
C GLU A 353 45.42 10.39 -49.74
N LYS A 354 46.19 9.35 -49.43
CA LYS A 354 47.56 9.19 -49.93
C LYS A 354 47.58 8.79 -51.40
N THR A 355 46.61 8.00 -51.85
CA THR A 355 46.42 7.68 -53.27
C THR A 355 46.09 8.96 -54.05
N GLU A 356 45.21 9.80 -53.50
CA GLU A 356 44.84 11.10 -54.07
C GLU A 356 46.03 12.07 -54.16
N ARG A 357 46.88 12.14 -53.12
CA ARG A 357 48.09 12.98 -53.15
C ARG A 357 49.15 12.49 -54.11
N LEU A 358 49.36 11.17 -54.22
CA LEU A 358 50.30 10.61 -55.18
C LEU A 358 49.87 10.92 -56.62
N LEU A 359 48.57 10.79 -56.91
CA LEU A 359 47.97 11.17 -58.20
C LEU A 359 48.17 12.66 -58.52
N ASN A 360 48.05 13.54 -57.52
CA ASN A 360 48.25 14.99 -57.69
C ASN A 360 49.72 15.42 -57.78
N THR A 361 50.67 14.66 -57.23
CA THR A 361 52.11 14.95 -57.40
C THR A 361 52.68 14.43 -58.71
N SER A 362 52.12 13.35 -59.27
CA SER A 362 52.50 12.86 -60.61
C SER A 362 52.06 13.79 -61.74
N SER A 363 51.03 14.61 -61.54
CA SER A 363 50.60 15.62 -62.51
C SER A 363 51.50 16.86 -62.51
N GLU A 364 52.13 17.21 -61.39
CA GLU A 364 53.05 18.37 -61.30
C GLU A 364 54.48 18.04 -61.75
N SER A 365 54.99 16.82 -61.50
CA SER A 365 56.33 16.42 -61.99
C SER A 365 56.38 16.12 -63.48
N SER A 366 55.22 16.04 -64.14
CA SER A 366 55.13 15.86 -65.60
C SER A 366 55.16 17.19 -66.37
N GLN A 367 55.23 18.34 -65.68
CA GLN A 367 55.26 19.67 -66.31
C GLN A 367 56.61 20.39 -66.22
N SER A 368 57.63 19.86 -65.54
CA SER A 368 58.93 20.55 -65.39
C SER A 368 60.09 20.04 -66.27
N ASP A 369 59.96 18.91 -66.97
CA ASP A 369 61.07 18.32 -67.76
C ASP A 369 60.83 18.29 -69.28
N ILE A 370 59.96 19.16 -69.83
CA ILE A 370 59.80 19.35 -71.29
C ILE A 370 60.01 20.82 -71.68
N PHE A 371 61.05 21.46 -71.13
CA PHE A 371 61.65 22.67 -71.69
C PHE A 371 63.11 22.76 -71.22
N GLU A 372 64.03 22.02 -71.86
CA GLU A 372 65.37 22.49 -72.23
C GLU A 372 66.14 21.40 -73.01
N LEU A 373 66.58 21.81 -74.21
CA LEU A 373 67.39 21.14 -75.25
C LEU A 373 66.69 20.18 -76.22
#